data_AF-A0AAV0WER3-F1
#
_entry.id   AF-A0AAV0WER3-F1
#
_cell.length_a   1.000
_cell.length_b   1.000
_cell.length_c   1.000
_cell.angle_alpha   90.00
_cell.angle_beta   90.00
_cell.angle_gamma   90.00
#
_symmetry.space_group_name_H-M   'P 1'
#
loop_
_entity.id
_entity.type
_entity.pdbx_description
1 polymer ?
#
loop_
_entity_poly.entity_id
_entity_poly.type
_entity_poly.pdbx_seq_one_letter_code
_entity_poly.pdbx_strand_id
1 'polypeptide(L)'
;MSDFGDISDPDELSTISPKRKNPKGKYISSRQKIMVINLYKDILMKSPGIKYEDIVNNLSEALGLGRETISKTIAEYRRTNTVTSPNKKRIKFSLFDKTDDLDRNGLRQKVHSFWLRRELPTIDKILVAVNEDPSLPNFKRTTLYSTIKKLDFVFEKRKRCSVLTEREDLIVWRRNYLYNIRKYRQEGRQIYYLDETWLNAGDCVDRVWKDNTVLSKHDAFNKGLTTGSTNPTGKGKRLIILHIGSDKGFLPGGLLCFESKKNSADYHDEMNGDNFKEWFEAILPRLEPNAIIVMDNAPYHSVKLEKYPSTRWNKAQLSEWLQSKGVVLDRPLLKHELMAKVREIPRNKSYVIDKIAEEAGHTVLRLPPYHCEFNPIELAWAMVKGYAKRENTTFKMDDVRQLLHTAIERVTSENWQNFIKHVIGEEEKIWKVDDIMDEVIDQMEHCVLTITGETDSDYE
;
A
#
# COMPACT_ATOMS: atom_id res chain seq x y z
N MET A 1 -54.71 44.08 -27.05
CA MET A 1 -56.10 43.65 -26.84
C MET A 1 -56.02 42.58 -25.76
N SER A 2 -56.06 43.02 -24.49
CA SER A 2 -57.25 43.01 -23.61
C SER A 2 -57.68 41.56 -23.31
N ASP A 3 -57.80 41.08 -22.07
CA ASP A 3 -58.14 41.79 -20.85
C ASP A 3 -57.76 40.99 -19.59
N PHE A 4 -57.78 41.72 -18.48
CA PHE A 4 -57.53 41.30 -17.11
C PHE A 4 -58.50 40.23 -16.60
N GLY A 5 -57.99 39.33 -15.76
CA GLY A 5 -58.76 38.48 -14.84
C GLY A 5 -58.12 38.56 -13.47
N ASP A 6 -58.63 39.49 -12.66
CA ASP A 6 -58.30 39.70 -11.24
C ASP A 6 -58.84 38.52 -10.42
N ILE A 7 -58.01 37.88 -9.59
CA ILE A 7 -58.46 36.92 -8.57
C ILE A 7 -57.79 37.32 -7.26
N SER A 8 -58.56 38.09 -6.49
CA SER A 8 -58.42 38.27 -5.06
C SER A 8 -58.89 36.98 -4.36
N ASP A 9 -57.98 36.20 -3.78
CA ASP A 9 -58.29 35.45 -2.55
C ASP A 9 -56.99 35.03 -1.81
N PRO A 10 -56.75 35.49 -0.58
CA PRO A 10 -55.49 35.27 0.15
C PRO A 10 -55.49 34.05 1.08
N ASP A 11 -56.33 33.02 0.87
CA ASP A 11 -56.47 31.89 1.82
C ASP A 11 -56.14 30.47 1.29
N GLU A 12 -55.52 30.32 0.11
CA GLU A 12 -55.03 29.02 -0.38
C GLU A 12 -53.57 28.69 0.03
N LEU A 13 -53.21 28.89 1.30
CA LEU A 13 -51.90 28.54 1.84
C LEU A 13 -52.00 27.63 3.08
N SER A 14 -52.60 26.44 2.95
CA SER A 14 -52.53 25.43 4.01
C SER A 14 -52.57 23.97 3.56
N THR A 15 -51.66 23.54 2.67
CA THR A 15 -51.34 22.11 2.53
C THR A 15 -49.84 21.85 2.36
N ILE A 16 -49.05 22.04 3.43
CA ILE A 16 -47.64 21.63 3.46
C ILE A 16 -47.57 20.12 3.79
N SER A 17 -47.20 19.33 2.79
CA SER A 17 -46.83 17.91 2.96
C SER A 17 -45.74 17.73 4.03
N PRO A 18 -45.73 16.65 4.82
CA PRO A 18 -44.79 16.48 5.92
C PRO A 18 -43.32 16.49 5.45
N LYS A 19 -42.50 17.37 6.04
CA LYS A 19 -41.08 17.53 5.74
C LYS A 19 -40.32 16.22 6.06
N ARG A 20 -39.90 15.47 5.04
CA ARG A 20 -39.08 14.26 5.18
C ARG A 20 -37.66 14.62 5.65
N LYS A 21 -37.32 14.27 6.89
CA LYS A 21 -35.95 14.37 7.43
C LYS A 21 -35.01 13.42 6.68
N ASN A 22 -33.77 13.86 6.39
CA ASN A 22 -32.78 13.00 5.75
C ASN A 22 -32.34 11.88 6.72
N PRO A 23 -32.42 10.59 6.34
CA PRO A 23 -32.03 9.49 7.22
C PRO A 23 -30.55 9.56 7.62
N LYS A 24 -30.25 9.16 8.86
CA LYS A 24 -28.88 9.11 9.39
C LYS A 24 -28.00 8.23 8.48
N GLY A 25 -26.88 8.79 8.01
CA GLY A 25 -25.90 8.08 7.17
C GLY A 25 -26.11 8.18 5.66
N LYS A 26 -27.18 8.83 5.17
CA LYS A 26 -27.35 9.13 3.74
C LYS A 26 -26.52 10.35 3.33
N TYR A 27 -25.88 10.30 2.16
CA TYR A 27 -25.10 11.41 1.64
C TYR A 27 -26.00 12.59 1.23
N ILE A 28 -25.49 13.81 1.34
CA ILE A 28 -26.16 15.02 0.85
C ILE A 28 -25.71 15.30 -0.57
N SER A 29 -26.63 15.27 -1.53
CA SER A 29 -26.31 15.54 -2.93
C SER A 29 -25.74 16.95 -3.16
N SER A 30 -25.00 17.14 -4.25
CA SER A 30 -24.46 18.45 -4.65
C SER A 30 -25.57 19.50 -4.81
N ARG A 31 -26.74 19.09 -5.32
CA ARG A 31 -27.93 19.94 -5.42
C ARG A 31 -28.42 20.44 -4.06
N GLN A 32 -28.45 19.57 -3.06
CA GLN A 32 -28.82 19.95 -1.69
C GLN A 32 -27.78 20.86 -1.04
N LYS A 33 -26.48 20.62 -1.26
CA LYS A 33 -25.42 21.54 -0.80
C LYS A 33 -25.54 22.93 -1.42
N ILE A 34 -25.88 23.01 -2.71
CA ILE A 34 -26.13 24.29 -3.40
C ILE A 34 -27.36 24.99 -2.82
N MET A 35 -28.45 24.26 -2.52
CA MET A 35 -29.61 24.83 -1.84
C MET A 35 -29.26 25.43 -0.47
N VAL A 36 -28.44 24.73 0.33
CA VAL A 36 -27.94 25.25 1.61
C VAL A 36 -27.23 26.60 1.41
N ILE A 37 -26.35 26.71 0.41
CA ILE A 37 -25.62 27.96 0.14
C ILE A 37 -26.56 29.08 -0.33
N ASN A 38 -27.50 28.77 -1.23
CA ASN A 38 -28.40 29.78 -1.78
C ASN A 38 -29.30 30.37 -0.68
N LEU A 39 -29.86 29.52 0.17
CA LEU A 39 -30.64 29.96 1.34
C LEU A 39 -29.76 30.70 2.36
N TYR A 40 -28.54 30.24 2.59
CA TYR A 40 -27.59 30.95 3.44
C TYR A 40 -27.28 32.37 2.94
N LYS A 41 -27.09 32.55 1.63
CA LYS A 41 -26.92 33.88 1.00
C LYS A 41 -28.17 34.73 1.16
N ASP A 42 -29.34 34.17 0.91
CA ASP A 42 -30.63 34.87 1.02
C ASP A 42 -30.88 35.38 2.45
N ILE A 43 -30.60 34.55 3.47
CA ILE A 43 -30.72 34.94 4.88
C ILE A 43 -29.75 36.06 5.24
N LEU A 44 -28.50 36.01 4.74
CA LEU A 44 -27.54 37.08 4.97
C LEU A 44 -27.93 38.40 4.29
N MET A 45 -28.60 38.34 3.13
CA MET A 45 -29.10 39.54 2.45
C MET A 45 -30.31 40.15 3.15
N LYS A 46 -31.24 39.32 3.64
CA LYS A 46 -32.51 39.77 4.26
C LYS A 46 -32.36 40.20 5.72
N SER A 47 -31.36 39.70 6.43
CA SER A 47 -31.19 39.98 7.87
C SER A 47 -29.72 40.13 8.24
N PRO A 48 -29.09 41.26 7.90
CA PRO A 48 -27.71 41.54 8.29
C PRO A 48 -27.62 41.66 9.82
N GLY A 49 -26.86 40.76 10.46
CA GLY A 49 -26.65 40.74 11.92
C GLY A 49 -27.24 39.54 12.66
N ILE A 50 -27.92 38.62 11.97
CA ILE A 50 -28.43 37.38 12.56
C ILE A 50 -27.27 36.50 13.07
N LYS A 51 -27.43 35.85 14.23
CA LYS A 51 -26.40 34.96 14.77
C LYS A 51 -26.25 33.73 13.88
N TYR A 52 -25.01 33.27 13.72
CA TYR A 52 -24.70 32.08 12.92
C TYR A 52 -25.48 30.84 13.38
N GLU A 53 -25.70 30.71 14.68
CA GLU A 53 -26.44 29.59 15.24
C GLU A 53 -27.91 29.56 14.79
N ASP A 54 -28.54 30.73 14.71
CA ASP A 54 -29.92 30.89 14.25
C ASP A 54 -30.03 30.62 12.76
N ILE A 55 -29.03 31.01 11.96
CA ILE A 55 -28.95 30.65 10.54
C ILE A 55 -28.93 29.13 10.35
N VAL A 56 -28.09 28.43 11.14
CA VAL A 56 -27.97 26.96 11.04
C VAL A 56 -29.26 26.27 11.49
N ASN A 57 -29.96 26.80 12.50
CA ASN A 57 -31.27 26.31 12.93
C ASN A 57 -32.33 26.46 11.85
N ASN A 58 -32.47 27.68 11.31
CA ASN A 58 -33.42 27.99 10.25
C ASN A 58 -33.20 27.10 9.02
N LEU A 59 -31.94 26.91 8.61
CA LEU A 59 -31.60 26.03 7.49
C LEU A 59 -31.87 24.54 7.80
N SER A 60 -31.66 24.12 9.04
CA SER A 60 -31.94 22.73 9.47
C SER A 60 -33.44 22.43 9.43
N GLU A 61 -34.27 23.36 9.86
CA GLU A 61 -35.73 23.26 9.84
C GLU A 61 -36.33 23.44 8.44
N ALA A 62 -35.72 24.30 7.60
CA ALA A 62 -36.15 24.51 6.22
C ALA A 62 -35.84 23.30 5.33
N LEU A 63 -34.63 22.73 5.45
CA LEU A 63 -34.13 21.69 4.54
C LEU A 63 -34.20 20.27 5.10
N GLY A 64 -34.52 20.10 6.39
CA GLY A 64 -34.55 18.78 7.04
C GLY A 64 -33.17 18.10 7.09
N LEU A 65 -32.09 18.90 7.08
CA LEU A 65 -30.70 18.45 7.11
C LEU A 65 -30.12 18.64 8.52
N GLY A 66 -29.19 17.77 8.93
CA GLY A 66 -28.54 17.89 10.23
C GLY A 66 -27.69 19.17 10.35
N ARG A 67 -27.76 19.84 11.51
CA ARG A 67 -27.02 21.08 11.82
C ARG A 67 -25.53 20.97 11.48
N GLU A 68 -24.88 19.85 11.83
CA GLU A 68 -23.46 19.64 11.56
C GLU A 68 -23.15 19.60 10.05
N THR A 69 -24.04 19.04 9.23
CA THR A 69 -23.81 18.98 7.78
C THR A 69 -24.02 20.32 7.11
N ILE A 70 -24.98 21.12 7.59
CA ILE A 70 -25.16 22.51 7.17
C ILE A 70 -23.91 23.33 7.53
N SER A 71 -23.43 23.24 8.77
CA SER A 71 -22.23 23.93 9.22
C SER A 71 -20.99 23.57 8.39
N LYS A 72 -20.78 22.27 8.11
CA LYS A 72 -19.66 21.82 7.25
C LYS A 72 -19.80 22.34 5.82
N THR A 73 -21.00 22.39 5.27
CA THR A 73 -21.26 22.89 3.91
C THR A 73 -21.01 24.40 3.81
N ILE A 74 -21.44 25.18 4.80
CA ILE A 74 -21.18 26.63 4.86
C ILE A 74 -19.70 26.89 5.07
N ALA A 75 -19.02 26.13 5.93
CA ALA A 75 -17.57 26.25 6.15
C ALA A 75 -16.77 25.91 4.88
N GLU A 76 -17.16 24.84 4.16
CA GLU A 76 -16.61 24.49 2.85
C GLU A 76 -16.75 25.67 1.88
N TYR A 77 -17.97 26.21 1.76
CA TYR A 77 -18.26 27.35 0.88
C TYR A 77 -17.47 28.61 1.24
N ARG A 78 -17.39 28.98 2.53
CA ARG A 78 -16.61 30.16 2.97
C ARG A 78 -15.11 30.03 2.64
N ARG A 79 -14.58 28.81 2.62
CA ARG A 79 -13.17 28.54 2.32
C ARG A 79 -12.87 28.52 0.82
N THR A 80 -13.76 27.99 0.00
CA THR A 80 -13.46 27.70 -1.43
C THR A 80 -14.40 28.37 -2.43
N ASN A 81 -15.38 29.17 -1.97
CA ASN A 81 -16.47 29.75 -2.77
C ASN A 81 -17.27 28.74 -3.62
N THR A 82 -17.15 27.45 -3.32
CA THR A 82 -17.72 26.34 -4.09
C THR A 82 -18.08 25.18 -3.17
N VAL A 83 -18.98 24.29 -3.60
CA VAL A 83 -19.28 23.03 -2.91
C VAL A 83 -18.99 21.83 -3.80
N THR A 84 -18.26 20.88 -3.25
CA THR A 84 -17.86 19.66 -3.96
C THR A 84 -18.91 18.56 -3.81
N SER A 85 -19.01 17.74 -4.86
CA SER A 85 -19.87 16.55 -4.86
C SER A 85 -19.38 15.53 -3.84
N PRO A 86 -20.28 14.85 -3.09
CA PRO A 86 -19.88 13.80 -2.16
C PRO A 86 -19.13 12.69 -2.86
N ASN A 87 -18.06 12.19 -2.23
CA ASN A 87 -17.37 11.02 -2.72
C ASN A 87 -18.29 9.79 -2.62
N LYS A 88 -18.74 9.28 -3.77
CA LYS A 88 -19.65 8.11 -3.87
C LYS A 88 -18.93 6.78 -3.65
N LYS A 89 -17.60 6.74 -3.73
CA LYS A 89 -16.81 5.52 -3.53
C LYS A 89 -16.15 5.55 -2.15
N ARG A 90 -16.74 4.81 -1.20
CA ARG A 90 -16.04 4.47 0.03
C ARG A 90 -14.93 3.48 -0.34
N ILE A 91 -13.66 3.88 -0.16
CA ILE A 91 -12.52 2.95 -0.27
C ILE A 91 -12.72 1.91 0.84
N LYS A 92 -13.04 0.67 0.45
CA LYS A 92 -13.10 -0.46 1.39
C LYS A 92 -11.75 -1.15 1.37
N PHE A 93 -10.96 -0.94 2.42
CA PHE A 93 -9.74 -1.71 2.65
C PHE A 93 -10.12 -3.15 3.03
N SER A 94 -9.56 -4.09 2.31
CA SER A 94 -9.63 -5.53 2.61
C SER A 94 -8.71 -5.87 3.78
N LEU A 95 -8.86 -7.06 4.38
CA LEU A 95 -7.94 -7.51 5.43
C LEU A 95 -6.50 -7.57 4.91
N PHE A 96 -6.31 -8.00 3.66
CA PHE A 96 -5.02 -7.98 2.98
C PHE A 96 -4.32 -6.62 3.08
N ASP A 97 -5.05 -5.52 2.81
CA ASP A 97 -4.51 -4.16 2.84
C ASP A 97 -4.18 -3.67 4.27
N LYS A 98 -4.58 -4.41 5.30
CA LYS A 98 -4.30 -4.13 6.72
C LYS A 98 -3.24 -5.04 7.32
N THR A 99 -2.97 -6.18 6.68
CA THR A 99 -1.92 -7.13 7.05
C THR A 99 -0.59 -6.57 6.59
N ASP A 100 0.41 -6.58 7.47
CA ASP A 100 1.77 -6.08 7.18
C ASP A 100 2.47 -6.98 6.15
N ASP A 101 3.49 -6.46 5.46
CA ASP A 101 4.22 -7.25 4.47
C ASP A 101 4.95 -8.44 5.09
N LEU A 102 5.41 -8.30 6.34
CA LEU A 102 5.96 -9.41 7.13
C LEU A 102 4.94 -10.54 7.34
N ASP A 103 3.70 -10.21 7.71
CA ASP A 103 2.63 -11.20 7.92
C ASP A 103 2.23 -11.88 6.60
N ARG A 104 2.17 -11.11 5.50
CA ARG A 104 1.89 -11.62 4.15
C ARG A 104 2.97 -12.62 3.72
N ASN A 105 4.23 -12.33 3.99
CA ASN A 105 5.34 -13.21 3.65
C ASN A 105 5.38 -14.43 4.58
N GLY A 106 5.09 -14.27 5.87
CA GLY A 106 4.96 -15.40 6.79
C GLY A 106 3.87 -16.39 6.36
N LEU A 107 2.73 -15.90 5.84
CA LEU A 107 1.72 -16.75 5.20
C LEU A 107 2.28 -17.50 3.98
N ARG A 108 3.03 -16.83 3.10
CA ARG A 108 3.69 -17.46 1.95
C ARG A 108 4.68 -18.54 2.37
N GLN A 109 5.53 -18.26 3.36
CA GLN A 109 6.48 -19.24 3.91
C GLN A 109 5.75 -20.46 4.49
N LYS A 110 4.61 -20.27 5.17
CA LYS A 110 3.79 -21.40 5.63
C LYS A 110 3.31 -22.27 4.48
N VAL A 111 2.82 -21.68 3.39
CA VAL A 111 2.43 -22.45 2.20
C VAL A 111 3.62 -23.26 1.67
N HIS A 112 4.79 -22.63 1.54
CA HIS A 112 6.02 -23.29 1.07
C HIS A 112 6.56 -24.37 2.01
N SER A 113 6.32 -24.25 3.32
CA SER A 113 6.73 -25.26 4.30
C SER A 113 6.03 -26.62 4.11
N PHE A 114 4.83 -26.65 3.49
CA PHE A 114 4.19 -27.90 3.11
C PHE A 114 4.98 -28.58 1.98
N TRP A 115 5.50 -27.82 1.03
CA TRP A 115 6.33 -28.34 -0.06
C TRP A 115 7.65 -28.92 0.40
N LEU A 116 8.32 -28.27 1.37
CA LEU A 116 9.50 -28.82 2.01
C LEU A 116 9.25 -30.19 2.67
N ARG A 117 8.02 -30.41 3.16
CA ARG A 117 7.58 -31.69 3.75
C ARG A 117 7.02 -32.67 2.72
N ARG A 118 7.05 -32.34 1.43
CA ARG A 118 6.40 -33.10 0.33
C ARG A 118 4.89 -33.30 0.57
N GLU A 119 4.24 -32.36 1.25
CA GLU A 119 2.80 -32.35 1.51
C GLU A 119 2.07 -31.34 0.61
N LEU A 120 0.85 -31.67 0.15
CA LEU A 120 0.01 -30.71 -0.58
C LEU A 120 -0.63 -29.67 0.37
N PRO A 121 -0.42 -28.35 0.18
CA PRO A 121 -1.04 -27.27 0.92
C PRO A 121 -2.44 -27.00 0.38
N THR A 122 -3.41 -27.75 0.89
CA THR A 122 -4.83 -27.38 0.73
C THR A 122 -5.14 -26.16 1.58
N ILE A 123 -6.14 -25.36 1.19
CA ILE A 123 -6.58 -24.19 1.97
C ILE A 123 -6.89 -24.56 3.42
N ASP A 124 -7.46 -25.73 3.67
CA ASP A 124 -7.81 -26.18 5.02
C ASP A 124 -6.57 -26.54 5.86
N LYS A 125 -5.57 -27.19 5.26
CA LYS A 125 -4.28 -27.44 5.92
C LYS A 125 -3.51 -26.14 6.22
N ILE A 126 -3.49 -25.22 5.27
CA ILE A 126 -2.85 -23.91 5.46
C ILE A 126 -3.55 -23.15 6.58
N LEU A 127 -4.88 -23.18 6.62
CA LEU A 127 -5.67 -22.50 7.66
C LEU A 127 -5.31 -22.99 9.06
N VAL A 128 -5.18 -24.30 9.24
CA VAL A 128 -4.76 -24.89 10.52
C VAL A 128 -3.35 -24.42 10.88
N ALA A 129 -2.37 -24.62 9.98
CA ALA A 129 -0.97 -24.29 10.26
C ALA A 129 -0.70 -22.80 10.51
N VAL A 130 -1.49 -21.91 9.90
CA VAL A 130 -1.36 -20.45 10.11
C VAL A 130 -2.00 -20.02 11.43
N ASN A 131 -3.18 -20.56 11.76
CA ASN A 131 -3.87 -20.21 13.01
C ASN A 131 -3.22 -20.83 14.27
N GLU A 132 -2.44 -21.89 14.10
CA GLU A 132 -1.61 -22.48 15.17
C GLU A 132 -0.31 -21.69 15.40
N ASP A 133 0.12 -20.85 14.45
CA ASP A 133 1.33 -20.06 14.60
C ASP A 133 1.04 -18.76 15.36
N PRO A 134 1.56 -18.58 16.59
CA PRO A 134 1.32 -17.38 17.38
C PRO A 134 1.96 -16.12 16.78
N SER A 135 2.88 -16.26 15.81
CA SER A 135 3.49 -15.14 15.09
C SER A 135 2.63 -14.60 13.95
N LEU A 136 1.57 -15.30 13.55
CA LEU A 136 0.70 -14.91 12.44
C LEU A 136 -0.72 -14.57 12.90
N PRO A 137 -1.43 -13.67 12.19
CA PRO A 137 -2.81 -13.36 12.51
C PRO A 137 -3.74 -14.55 12.22
N ASN A 138 -4.79 -14.71 13.02
CA ASN A 138 -5.81 -15.71 12.77
C ASN A 138 -6.67 -15.34 11.55
N PHE A 139 -6.84 -16.29 10.63
CA PHE A 139 -7.67 -16.14 9.43
C PHE A 139 -8.95 -16.96 9.51
N LYS A 140 -9.98 -16.48 8.80
CA LYS A 140 -11.14 -17.29 8.39
C LYS A 140 -10.86 -17.90 7.02
N ARG A 141 -11.37 -19.11 6.75
CA ARG A 141 -11.14 -19.86 5.50
C ARG A 141 -11.31 -19.03 4.21
N THR A 142 -12.43 -18.32 4.06
CA THR A 142 -12.71 -17.51 2.86
C THR A 142 -11.79 -16.30 2.73
N THR A 143 -11.42 -15.73 3.87
CA THR A 143 -10.45 -14.63 3.94
C THR A 143 -9.07 -15.12 3.55
N LEU A 144 -8.62 -16.26 4.09
CA LEU A 144 -7.36 -16.90 3.74
C LEU A 144 -7.27 -17.16 2.23
N TYR A 145 -8.29 -17.78 1.65
CA TYR A 145 -8.35 -18.03 0.20
C TYR A 145 -8.21 -16.75 -0.63
N SER A 146 -8.90 -15.68 -0.22
CA SER A 146 -8.82 -14.38 -0.90
C SER A 146 -7.45 -13.72 -0.73
N THR A 147 -6.84 -13.84 0.45
CA THR A 147 -5.49 -13.33 0.76
C THR A 147 -4.44 -14.07 -0.07
N ILE A 148 -4.47 -15.40 -0.10
CA ILE A 148 -3.54 -16.24 -0.87
C ILE A 148 -3.62 -15.92 -2.36
N LYS A 149 -4.83 -15.74 -2.92
CA LYS A 149 -4.98 -15.28 -4.31
C LYS A 149 -4.36 -13.91 -4.58
N LYS A 150 -4.39 -13.00 -3.61
CA LYS A 150 -3.75 -11.69 -3.73
C LYS A 150 -2.24 -11.76 -3.56
N LEU A 151 -1.71 -12.82 -2.96
CA LEU A 151 -0.28 -13.15 -2.95
C LEU A 151 0.16 -13.88 -4.24
N ASP A 152 -0.64 -13.79 -5.30
CA ASP A 152 -0.38 -14.37 -6.62
C ASP A 152 -0.18 -15.90 -6.64
N PHE A 153 -0.73 -16.60 -5.63
CA PHE A 153 -0.94 -18.03 -5.73
C PHE A 153 -2.13 -18.34 -6.65
N VAL A 154 -1.91 -19.28 -7.56
CA VAL A 154 -2.89 -19.81 -8.49
C VAL A 154 -3.39 -21.16 -7.97
N PHE A 155 -4.72 -21.28 -7.90
CA PHE A 155 -5.38 -22.54 -7.60
C PHE A 155 -5.94 -23.12 -8.89
N GLU A 156 -5.28 -24.14 -9.44
CA GLU A 156 -5.65 -24.72 -10.72
C GLU A 156 -6.45 -26.02 -10.56
N LYS A 157 -7.35 -26.26 -11.53
CA LYS A 157 -8.18 -27.47 -11.55
C LYS A 157 -7.31 -28.66 -11.89
N ARG A 158 -7.48 -29.71 -11.10
CA ARG A 158 -6.75 -30.98 -11.18
C ARG A 158 -6.86 -31.60 -12.58
N LYS A 159 -5.72 -31.87 -13.22
CA LYS A 159 -5.53 -33.07 -14.05
C LYS A 159 -4.59 -33.98 -13.27
N ARG A 160 -5.03 -35.12 -12.73
CA ARG A 160 -4.31 -36.01 -11.76
C ARG A 160 -3.64 -35.35 -10.51
N CYS A 161 -3.18 -34.09 -10.50
CA CYS A 161 -2.66 -33.32 -9.36
C CYS A 161 -3.01 -31.82 -9.48
N SER A 162 -3.51 -31.21 -8.39
CA SER A 162 -3.92 -29.80 -8.34
C SER A 162 -3.09 -29.20 -7.24
N VAL A 163 -2.00 -28.58 -7.64
CA VAL A 163 -0.98 -27.99 -6.78
C VAL A 163 -1.31 -26.51 -6.66
N LEU A 164 -1.25 -25.96 -5.44
CA LEU A 164 -1.30 -24.52 -5.24
C LEU A 164 0.08 -23.96 -5.62
N THR A 165 0.20 -23.38 -6.80
CA THR A 165 1.46 -22.87 -7.33
C THR A 165 1.46 -21.35 -7.34
N GLU A 166 2.64 -20.73 -7.28
CA GLU A 166 2.74 -19.30 -7.62
C GLU A 166 2.71 -19.14 -9.14
N ARG A 167 2.39 -17.92 -9.60
CA ARG A 167 2.49 -17.60 -11.03
C ARG A 167 3.92 -17.79 -11.53
N GLU A 168 4.03 -18.37 -12.73
CA GLU A 168 5.31 -18.68 -13.39
C GLU A 168 6.23 -17.45 -13.52
N ASP A 169 5.66 -16.27 -13.86
CA ASP A 169 6.44 -15.05 -14.00
C ASP A 169 7.09 -14.58 -12.68
N LEU A 170 6.47 -14.88 -11.53
CA LEU A 170 7.05 -14.60 -10.21
C LEU A 170 8.13 -15.61 -9.84
N ILE A 171 7.94 -16.90 -10.16
CA ILE A 171 8.95 -17.95 -9.93
C ILE A 171 10.21 -17.64 -10.75
N VAL A 172 10.07 -17.28 -12.02
CA VAL A 172 11.19 -16.88 -12.89
C VAL A 172 11.91 -15.65 -12.33
N TRP A 173 11.18 -14.61 -11.93
CA TRP A 173 11.79 -13.43 -11.32
C TRP A 173 12.56 -13.79 -10.05
N ARG A 174 11.96 -14.59 -9.17
CA ARG A 174 12.59 -15.06 -7.94
C ARG A 174 13.86 -15.85 -8.21
N ARG A 175 13.85 -16.82 -9.13
CA ARG A 175 15.03 -17.60 -9.50
C ARG A 175 16.13 -16.73 -10.10
N ASN A 176 15.78 -15.75 -10.94
CA ASN A 176 16.73 -14.78 -11.46
C ASN A 176 17.36 -13.93 -10.35
N TYR A 177 16.55 -13.47 -9.38
CA TYR A 177 17.06 -12.76 -8.22
C TYR A 177 18.04 -13.62 -7.42
N LEU A 178 17.64 -14.84 -7.05
CA LEU A 178 18.45 -15.77 -6.26
C LEU A 178 19.76 -16.13 -6.96
N TYR A 179 19.72 -16.32 -8.28
CA TYR A 179 20.92 -16.57 -9.08
C TYR A 179 21.86 -15.35 -9.07
N ASN A 180 21.33 -14.16 -9.35
CA ASN A 180 22.11 -12.93 -9.43
C ASN A 180 22.72 -12.54 -8.08
N ILE A 181 21.95 -12.60 -6.99
CA ILE A 181 22.46 -12.25 -5.66
C ILE A 181 23.61 -13.19 -5.24
N ARG A 182 23.51 -14.50 -5.52
CA ARG A 182 24.59 -15.46 -5.27
C ARG A 182 25.82 -15.16 -6.11
N LYS A 183 25.63 -14.89 -7.41
CA LYS A 183 26.71 -14.52 -8.33
C LYS A 183 27.45 -13.27 -7.83
N TYR A 184 26.74 -12.22 -7.46
CA TYR A 184 27.37 -10.98 -7.00
C TYR A 184 28.14 -11.15 -5.68
N ARG A 185 27.64 -11.99 -4.76
CA ARG A 185 28.38 -12.37 -3.56
C ARG A 185 29.66 -13.14 -3.88
N GLN A 186 29.63 -14.07 -4.84
CA GLN A 186 30.81 -14.82 -5.30
C GLN A 186 31.85 -13.92 -5.98
N GLU A 187 31.40 -12.89 -6.71
CA GLU A 187 32.27 -11.87 -7.29
C GLU A 187 32.89 -10.93 -6.25
N GLY A 188 32.50 -11.03 -4.97
CA GLY A 188 32.98 -10.16 -3.89
C GLY A 188 32.48 -8.72 -4.01
N ARG A 189 31.39 -8.49 -4.76
CA ARG A 189 30.81 -7.14 -4.92
C ARG A 189 30.12 -6.72 -3.64
N GLN A 190 30.33 -5.49 -3.21
CA GLN A 190 29.66 -4.92 -2.05
C GLN A 190 28.16 -4.79 -2.33
N ILE A 191 27.33 -5.29 -1.41
CA ILE A 191 25.86 -5.26 -1.54
C ILE A 191 25.29 -4.32 -0.49
N TYR A 192 24.55 -3.32 -0.97
CA TYR A 192 23.77 -2.41 -0.15
C TYR A 192 22.29 -2.72 -0.28
N TYR A 193 21.59 -2.65 0.84
CA TYR A 193 20.18 -2.92 0.99
C TYR A 193 19.49 -1.63 1.45
N LEU A 194 18.49 -1.18 0.71
CA LEU A 194 17.68 -0.02 1.08
C LEU A 194 16.22 -0.40 1.20
N ASP A 195 15.52 0.35 2.03
CA ASP A 195 14.07 0.24 2.23
C ASP A 195 13.54 1.43 3.03
N GLU A 196 12.24 1.65 2.94
CA GLU A 196 11.51 2.63 3.74
C GLU A 196 10.71 1.99 4.87
N THR A 197 10.69 2.66 6.03
CA THR A 197 9.79 2.30 7.13
C THR A 197 9.21 3.53 7.81
N TRP A 198 8.33 3.32 8.79
CA TRP A 198 7.78 4.42 9.58
C TRP A 198 7.69 4.10 11.07
N LEU A 199 7.77 5.17 11.88
CA LEU A 199 7.50 5.17 13.32
C LEU A 199 6.35 6.12 13.62
N ASN A 200 5.42 5.73 14.48
CA ASN A 200 4.37 6.65 14.94
C ASN A 200 4.74 7.27 16.29
N ALA A 201 4.29 8.49 16.54
CA ALA A 201 4.48 9.19 17.82
C ALA A 201 4.05 8.35 19.03
N GLY A 202 2.92 7.66 18.89
CA GLY A 202 2.31 6.82 19.92
C GLY A 202 2.73 5.35 19.88
N ASP A 203 3.77 4.98 19.13
CA ASP A 203 4.24 3.59 19.13
C ASP A 203 4.90 3.25 20.47
N CYS A 204 4.34 2.27 21.18
CA CYS A 204 4.82 1.80 22.47
C CYS A 204 4.70 0.27 22.59
N VAL A 205 5.15 -0.29 23.71
CA VAL A 205 4.91 -1.71 24.02
C VAL A 205 3.44 -1.97 24.32
N ASP A 206 2.89 -3.05 23.75
CA ASP A 206 1.47 -3.40 23.87
C ASP A 206 1.13 -4.10 25.21
N ARG A 207 2.15 -4.61 25.92
CA ARG A 207 1.99 -5.39 27.16
C ARG A 207 2.86 -4.81 28.25
N VAL A 208 2.21 -4.44 29.36
CA VAL A 208 2.86 -3.92 30.56
C VAL A 208 2.23 -4.54 31.81
N TRP A 209 3.01 -4.67 32.87
CA TRP A 209 2.48 -5.04 34.18
C TRP A 209 1.78 -3.85 34.80
N LYS A 210 0.57 -4.07 35.32
CA LYS A 210 -0.24 -3.04 35.98
C LYS A 210 -0.50 -3.46 37.42
N ASP A 211 -0.21 -2.56 38.35
CA ASP A 211 -0.60 -2.71 39.74
C ASP A 211 -2.13 -2.49 39.86
N ASN A 212 -2.84 -3.50 40.36
CA ASN A 212 -4.29 -3.43 40.59
C ASN A 212 -4.66 -2.89 41.97
N THR A 213 -3.68 -2.68 42.86
CA THR A 213 -3.90 -2.14 44.21
C THR A 213 -3.98 -0.62 44.25
N VAL A 214 -3.55 0.05 43.18
CA VAL A 214 -3.60 1.50 43.00
C VAL A 214 -4.79 1.86 42.11
N LEU A 215 -5.83 2.41 42.72
CA LEU A 215 -7.12 2.65 42.04
C LEU A 215 -7.21 4.02 41.34
N SER A 216 -6.39 4.98 41.76
CA SER A 216 -6.39 6.34 41.18
C SER A 216 -5.04 7.02 41.29
N LYS A 217 -4.82 8.09 40.51
CA LYS A 217 -3.62 8.94 40.61
C LYS A 217 -3.43 9.55 41.99
N HIS A 218 -4.54 9.88 42.66
CA HIS A 218 -4.51 10.46 44.00
C HIS A 218 -4.12 9.42 45.06
N ASP A 219 -4.63 8.20 44.95
CA ASP A 219 -4.24 7.07 45.80
C ASP A 219 -2.76 6.70 45.60
N ALA A 220 -2.28 6.70 44.35
CA ALA A 220 -0.86 6.52 44.04
C ALA A 220 -0.01 7.57 44.75
N PHE A 221 -0.35 8.86 44.60
CA PHE A 221 0.38 9.96 45.20
C PHE A 221 0.44 9.87 46.74
N ASN A 222 -0.70 9.59 47.39
CA ASN A 222 -0.77 9.46 48.85
C ASN A 222 0.06 8.28 49.39
N LYS A 223 0.28 7.24 48.58
CA LYS A 223 1.11 6.08 48.92
C LYS A 223 2.58 6.23 48.47
N GLY A 224 2.95 7.36 47.85
CA GLY A 224 4.28 7.55 47.25
C GLY A 224 4.52 6.68 46.01
N LEU A 225 3.47 6.17 45.38
CA LEU A 225 3.48 5.32 44.20
C LEU A 225 3.12 6.13 42.94
N THR A 226 3.35 5.55 41.75
CA THR A 226 2.96 6.13 40.46
C THR A 226 1.96 5.22 39.74
N THR A 227 1.06 5.81 38.95
CA THR A 227 0.17 5.05 38.05
C THR A 227 0.87 4.60 36.76
N GLY A 228 2.18 4.86 36.64
CA GLY A 228 2.96 4.60 35.43
C GLY A 228 2.78 5.66 34.34
N SER A 229 3.44 5.43 33.21
CA SER A 229 3.38 6.31 32.03
C SER A 229 1.96 6.36 31.46
N THR A 230 1.54 7.55 31.02
CA THR A 230 0.23 7.71 30.35
C THR A 230 0.21 6.97 29.02
N ASN A 231 -0.86 6.23 28.73
CA ASN A 231 -1.01 5.65 27.41
C ASN A 231 -1.16 6.75 26.33
N PRO A 232 -0.64 6.52 25.12
CA PRO A 232 -0.83 7.45 24.01
C PRO A 232 -2.32 7.53 23.65
N THR A 233 -2.79 8.72 23.28
CA THR A 233 -4.18 8.99 22.88
C THR A 233 -4.54 8.40 21.50
N GLY A 234 -3.55 7.82 20.81
CA GLY A 234 -3.64 7.19 19.49
C GLY A 234 -2.25 7.06 18.85
N LYS A 235 -2.18 6.58 17.60
CA LYS A 235 -0.89 6.44 16.87
C LYS A 235 -0.15 7.77 16.70
N GLY A 236 -0.87 8.89 16.58
CA GLY A 236 -0.26 10.20 16.37
C GLY A 236 0.33 10.39 14.97
N LYS A 237 1.22 11.38 14.82
CA LYS A 237 1.95 11.66 13.57
C LYS A 237 2.92 10.53 13.25
N ARG A 238 3.32 10.44 11.98
CA ARG A 238 4.30 9.45 11.51
C ARG A 238 5.64 10.11 11.18
N LEU A 239 6.72 9.41 11.47
CA LEU A 239 8.07 9.67 11.00
C LEU A 239 8.35 8.67 9.88
N ILE A 240 8.57 9.16 8.66
CA ILE A 240 8.94 8.35 7.49
C ILE A 240 10.46 8.31 7.44
N ILE A 241 11.01 7.11 7.25
CA ILE A 241 12.43 6.81 7.36
C ILE A 241 12.84 6.03 6.11
N LEU A 242 13.87 6.50 5.42
CA LEU A 242 14.56 5.78 4.36
C LEU A 242 16.03 5.68 4.75
N HIS A 243 16.62 4.50 4.60
CA HIS A 243 18.04 4.31 4.80
C HIS A 243 18.57 3.18 3.91
N ILE A 244 19.87 3.18 3.73
CA ILE A 244 20.65 2.13 3.09
C ILE A 244 21.73 1.57 4.04
N GLY A 245 21.97 0.27 4.00
CA GLY A 245 22.98 -0.40 4.82
C GLY A 245 23.61 -1.61 4.14
N SER A 246 24.68 -2.13 4.71
CA SER A 246 25.42 -3.31 4.21
C SER A 246 25.96 -4.12 5.38
N ASP A 247 26.76 -5.15 5.12
CA ASP A 247 27.47 -5.94 6.15
C ASP A 247 28.38 -5.09 7.05
N LYS A 248 28.73 -3.87 6.62
CA LYS A 248 29.52 -2.89 7.39
C LYS A 248 28.67 -2.02 8.32
N GLY A 249 27.34 -2.15 8.30
CA GLY A 249 26.41 -1.30 9.04
C GLY A 249 25.55 -0.41 8.14
N PHE A 250 24.77 0.45 8.79
CA PHE A 250 24.10 1.56 8.12
C PHE A 250 25.11 2.53 7.51
N LEU A 251 24.90 2.96 6.25
CA LEU A 251 25.83 3.85 5.56
C LEU A 251 25.77 5.27 6.14
N PRO A 252 26.89 5.84 6.63
CA PRO A 252 26.88 7.20 7.17
C PRO A 252 26.41 8.25 6.15
N GLY A 253 25.42 9.05 6.55
CA GLY A 253 24.77 10.03 5.68
C GLY A 253 23.67 9.47 4.76
N GLY A 254 23.33 8.18 4.89
CA GLY A 254 22.24 7.54 4.15
C GLY A 254 20.84 7.70 4.74
N LEU A 255 20.73 8.18 5.98
CA LEU A 255 19.44 8.37 6.65
C LEU A 255 18.70 9.58 6.05
N LEU A 256 17.54 9.33 5.46
CA LEU A 256 16.52 10.34 5.16
C LEU A 256 15.35 10.15 6.11
N CYS A 257 14.97 11.21 6.82
CA CYS A 257 13.95 11.15 7.85
C CYS A 257 13.10 12.42 7.86
N PHE A 258 11.78 12.30 7.76
CA PHE A 258 10.87 13.45 7.78
C PHE A 258 9.49 13.11 8.37
N GLU A 259 8.80 14.12 8.90
CA GLU A 259 7.46 13.96 9.47
C GLU A 259 6.40 13.94 8.38
N SER A 260 5.39 13.07 8.52
CA SER A 260 4.28 13.05 7.59
C SER A 260 3.42 14.32 7.70
N LYS A 261 3.13 14.98 6.59
CA LYS A 261 2.26 16.17 6.52
C LYS A 261 0.78 15.81 6.72
N LYS A 262 0.37 14.58 6.38
CA LYS A 262 -1.01 14.07 6.52
C LYS A 262 -1.04 12.85 7.44
N ASN A 263 -2.05 12.77 8.31
CA ASN A 263 -2.38 11.56 9.08
C ASN A 263 -3.09 10.50 8.19
N SER A 264 -2.64 10.28 6.95
CA SER A 264 -3.19 9.24 6.07
C SER A 264 -2.61 7.87 6.44
N ALA A 265 -3.38 6.81 6.15
CA ALA A 265 -2.89 5.44 6.32
C ALA A 265 -1.83 5.06 5.27
N ASP A 266 -1.92 5.67 4.09
CA ASP A 266 -1.03 5.50 2.94
C ASP A 266 0.06 6.58 2.98
N TYR A 267 1.32 6.17 3.14
CA TYR A 267 2.50 7.05 3.22
C TYR A 267 3.19 7.23 1.86
N HIS A 268 2.83 6.42 0.85
CA HIS A 268 3.38 6.51 -0.50
C HIS A 268 2.99 7.82 -1.23
N ASP A 269 2.05 8.60 -0.67
CA ASP A 269 1.73 9.95 -1.16
C ASP A 269 2.79 11.00 -0.79
N GLU A 270 3.63 10.73 0.22
CA GLU A 270 4.61 11.69 0.74
C GLU A 270 6.05 11.38 0.33
N MET A 271 6.39 10.10 0.19
CA MET A 271 7.59 9.65 -0.52
C MET A 271 7.27 9.57 -2.01
N ASN A 272 7.72 10.54 -2.79
CA ASN A 272 7.50 10.57 -4.24
C ASN A 272 8.79 10.27 -5.02
N GLY A 273 8.65 9.99 -6.32
CA GLY A 273 9.78 9.62 -7.17
C GLY A 273 10.89 10.67 -7.25
N ASP A 274 10.56 11.96 -7.11
CA ASP A 274 11.54 13.04 -7.16
C ASP A 274 12.38 13.09 -5.87
N ASN A 275 11.74 13.01 -4.70
CA ASN A 275 12.42 12.96 -3.41
C ASN A 275 13.34 11.73 -3.32
N PHE A 276 12.85 10.57 -3.78
CA PHE A 276 13.67 9.36 -3.81
C PHE A 276 14.87 9.53 -4.74
N LYS A 277 14.64 10.06 -5.95
CA LYS A 277 15.71 10.29 -6.93
C LYS A 277 16.78 11.22 -6.38
N GLU A 278 16.41 12.34 -5.76
CA GLU A 278 17.36 13.30 -5.18
C GLU A 278 18.20 12.66 -4.08
N TRP A 279 17.57 11.91 -3.16
CA TRP A 279 18.28 11.16 -2.13
C TRP A 279 19.21 10.09 -2.74
N PHE A 280 18.74 9.39 -3.78
CA PHE A 280 19.50 8.34 -4.44
C PHE A 280 20.75 8.91 -5.14
N GLU A 281 20.61 10.02 -5.89
CA GLU A 281 21.75 10.71 -6.50
C GLU A 281 22.78 11.19 -5.46
N ALA A 282 22.31 11.63 -4.29
CA ALA A 282 23.19 12.05 -3.20
C ALA A 282 23.92 10.87 -2.51
N ILE A 283 23.37 9.66 -2.55
CA ILE A 283 23.93 8.49 -1.88
C ILE A 283 24.92 7.72 -2.76
N LEU A 284 24.72 7.69 -4.08
CA LEU A 284 25.58 6.92 -5.02
C LEU A 284 27.08 7.21 -4.86
N PRO A 285 27.56 8.47 -4.75
CA PRO A 285 29.00 8.74 -4.59
C PRO A 285 29.61 8.21 -3.29
N ARG A 286 28.78 7.80 -2.32
CA ARG A 286 29.20 7.26 -1.03
C ARG A 286 29.30 5.73 -1.03
N LEU A 287 28.81 5.08 -2.09
CA LEU A 287 28.86 3.63 -2.23
C LEU A 287 30.24 3.17 -2.71
N GLU A 288 30.58 1.93 -2.38
CA GLU A 288 31.77 1.31 -2.93
C GLU A 288 31.67 1.13 -4.45
N PRO A 289 32.79 1.23 -5.19
CA PRO A 289 32.79 1.05 -6.64
C PRO A 289 32.17 -0.29 -7.04
N ASN A 290 31.42 -0.29 -8.14
CA ASN A 290 30.78 -1.51 -8.67
C ASN A 290 29.84 -2.22 -7.69
N ALA A 291 29.28 -1.50 -6.71
CA ALA A 291 28.33 -2.07 -5.75
C ALA A 291 26.99 -2.53 -6.37
N ILE A 292 26.33 -3.44 -5.66
CA ILE A 292 24.94 -3.85 -5.87
C ILE A 292 24.04 -3.08 -4.94
N ILE A 293 22.91 -2.60 -5.46
CA ILE A 293 21.87 -1.92 -4.68
C ILE A 293 20.60 -2.76 -4.75
N VAL A 294 20.22 -3.36 -3.63
CA VAL A 294 19.01 -4.15 -3.48
C VAL A 294 17.87 -3.25 -2.97
N MET A 295 16.76 -3.26 -3.71
CA MET A 295 15.56 -2.49 -3.37
C MET A 295 14.28 -3.19 -3.87
N ASP A 296 13.13 -2.74 -3.39
CA ASP A 296 11.83 -3.26 -3.79
C ASP A 296 11.34 -2.69 -5.15
N ASN A 297 10.07 -2.90 -5.48
CA ASN A 297 9.45 -2.41 -6.71
C ASN A 297 8.39 -1.33 -6.48
N ALA A 298 8.51 -0.54 -5.40
CA ALA A 298 7.56 0.52 -5.12
C ALA A 298 7.37 1.43 -6.36
N PRO A 299 6.17 2.00 -6.57
CA PRO A 299 5.89 2.80 -7.77
C PRO A 299 6.87 3.96 -7.99
N TYR A 300 7.38 4.56 -6.90
CA TYR A 300 8.36 5.66 -6.95
C TYR A 300 9.80 5.17 -7.22
N HIS A 301 10.15 3.91 -6.92
CA HIS A 301 11.39 3.28 -7.40
C HIS A 301 11.30 2.89 -8.87
N SER A 302 10.09 2.65 -9.36
CA SER A 302 9.80 2.08 -10.68
C SER A 302 9.32 3.13 -11.69
N VAL A 303 9.79 4.38 -11.56
CA VAL A 303 9.50 5.44 -12.53
C VAL A 303 10.14 5.06 -13.86
N LYS A 304 9.31 4.84 -14.87
CA LYS A 304 9.76 4.39 -16.19
C LYS A 304 10.55 5.50 -16.89
N LEU A 305 11.69 5.14 -17.47
CA LEU A 305 12.49 6.04 -18.29
C LEU A 305 11.71 6.50 -19.52
N GLU A 306 10.96 5.58 -20.11
CA GLU A 306 10.09 5.86 -21.24
C GLU A 306 8.61 5.66 -20.88
N LYS A 307 7.79 6.65 -21.27
CA LYS A 307 6.34 6.54 -21.20
C LYS A 307 5.81 5.80 -22.43
N TYR A 308 5.38 4.57 -22.22
CA TYR A 308 4.67 3.81 -23.24
C TYR A 308 3.25 4.34 -23.44
N PRO A 309 2.72 4.31 -24.68
CA PRO A 309 1.37 4.75 -24.93
C PRO A 309 0.32 3.94 -24.15
N SER A 310 -0.72 4.64 -23.71
CA SER A 310 -1.88 4.05 -23.04
C SER A 310 -3.16 4.33 -23.82
N THR A 311 -4.26 3.67 -23.45
CA THR A 311 -5.58 3.89 -24.08
C THR A 311 -6.06 5.35 -24.03
N ARG A 312 -5.50 6.16 -23.13
CA ARG A 312 -5.77 7.60 -23.00
C ARG A 312 -5.10 8.46 -24.07
N TRP A 313 -4.05 7.98 -24.74
CA TRP A 313 -3.33 8.75 -25.76
C TRP A 313 -4.21 8.97 -26.99
N ASN A 314 -4.09 10.11 -27.63
CA ASN A 314 -4.79 10.40 -28.88
C ASN A 314 -4.04 9.82 -30.09
N LYS A 315 -4.64 9.86 -31.29
CA LYS A 315 -4.02 9.29 -32.50
C LYS A 315 -2.68 9.96 -32.85
N ALA A 316 -2.58 11.28 -32.72
CA ALA A 316 -1.36 12.02 -33.05
C ALA A 316 -0.19 11.59 -32.14
N GLN A 317 -0.44 11.51 -30.83
CA GLN A 317 0.54 11.04 -29.85
C GLN A 317 0.99 9.59 -30.12
N LEU A 318 0.06 8.73 -30.54
CA LEU A 318 0.39 7.35 -30.90
C LEU A 318 1.26 7.28 -32.16
N SER A 319 0.93 8.08 -33.19
CA SER A 319 1.70 8.15 -34.42
C SER A 319 3.10 8.70 -34.19
N GLU A 320 3.23 9.80 -33.43
CA GLU A 320 4.51 10.41 -33.08
C GLU A 320 5.40 9.45 -32.30
N TRP A 321 4.83 8.72 -31.33
CA TRP A 321 5.59 7.72 -30.58
C TRP A 321 6.04 6.55 -31.47
N LEU A 322 5.16 6.01 -32.33
CA LEU A 322 5.53 4.95 -33.28
C LEU A 322 6.63 5.41 -34.24
N GLN A 323 6.55 6.64 -34.74
CA GLN A 323 7.59 7.24 -35.58
C GLN A 323 8.92 7.41 -34.82
N SER A 324 8.87 7.81 -33.54
CA SER A 324 10.06 7.88 -32.67
C SER A 324 10.73 6.51 -32.46
N LYS A 325 9.98 5.42 -32.65
CA LYS A 325 10.46 4.03 -32.64
C LYS A 325 10.91 3.54 -34.02
N GLY A 326 10.94 4.41 -35.02
CA GLY A 326 11.31 4.06 -36.40
C GLY A 326 10.22 3.29 -37.16
N VAL A 327 8.98 3.27 -36.66
CA VAL A 327 7.86 2.62 -37.37
C VAL A 327 7.32 3.59 -38.42
N VAL A 328 7.42 3.19 -39.69
CA VAL A 328 6.85 3.94 -40.81
C VAL A 328 5.33 3.71 -40.84
N LEU A 329 4.57 4.79 -41.02
CA LEU A 329 3.11 4.79 -41.10
C LEU A 329 2.70 5.16 -42.52
N ASP A 330 2.55 4.15 -43.38
CA ASP A 330 2.35 4.33 -44.83
C ASP A 330 0.96 4.89 -45.21
N ARG A 331 0.03 4.86 -44.27
CA ARG A 331 -1.34 5.35 -44.45
C ARG A 331 -1.93 5.88 -43.14
N PRO A 332 -3.01 6.68 -43.19
CA PRO A 332 -3.76 7.06 -41.99
C PRO A 332 -4.36 5.84 -41.30
N LEU A 333 -3.92 5.54 -40.07
CA LEU A 333 -4.40 4.41 -39.29
C LEU A 333 -5.47 4.81 -38.26
N LEU A 334 -6.38 3.89 -37.95
CA LEU A 334 -7.31 3.99 -36.84
C LEU A 334 -6.56 3.85 -35.51
N LYS A 335 -7.17 4.35 -34.42
CA LYS A 335 -6.55 4.31 -33.09
C LYS A 335 -6.29 2.86 -32.64
N HIS A 336 -7.19 1.94 -32.99
CA HIS A 336 -7.03 0.52 -32.69
C HIS A 336 -5.87 -0.11 -33.47
N GLU A 337 -5.67 0.25 -34.74
CA GLU A 337 -4.54 -0.22 -35.56
C GLU A 337 -3.20 0.33 -35.03
N LEU A 338 -3.15 1.62 -34.66
CA LEU A 338 -1.97 2.22 -34.00
C LEU A 338 -1.67 1.52 -32.67
N MET A 339 -2.69 1.24 -31.85
CA MET A 339 -2.52 0.52 -30.59
C MET A 339 -2.08 -0.94 -30.78
N ALA A 340 -2.45 -1.59 -31.89
CA ALA A 340 -1.95 -2.92 -32.23
C ALA A 340 -0.45 -2.87 -32.53
N LYS A 341 0.00 -1.93 -33.38
CA LYS A 341 1.44 -1.70 -33.64
C LYS A 341 2.23 -1.37 -32.37
N VAL A 342 1.65 -0.59 -31.45
CA VAL A 342 2.28 -0.30 -30.15
C VAL A 342 2.47 -1.58 -29.30
N ARG A 343 1.59 -2.59 -29.43
CA ARG A 343 1.72 -3.86 -28.69
C ARG A 343 2.78 -4.79 -29.28
N GLU A 344 3.08 -4.65 -30.58
CA GLU A 344 4.13 -5.42 -31.26
C GLU A 344 5.54 -4.99 -30.82
N ILE A 345 5.71 -3.74 -30.37
CA ILE A 345 6.99 -3.25 -29.87
C ILE A 345 7.25 -3.82 -28.47
N PRO A 346 8.39 -4.52 -28.26
CA PRO A 346 8.77 -5.05 -26.96
C PRO A 346 8.81 -3.94 -25.92
N ARG A 347 8.14 -4.18 -24.78
CA ARG A 347 8.16 -3.24 -23.66
C ARG A 347 9.39 -3.51 -22.81
N ASN A 348 10.46 -2.77 -23.08
CA ASN A 348 11.60 -2.73 -22.19
C ASN A 348 11.21 -1.96 -20.92
N LYS A 349 11.24 -2.65 -19.79
CA LYS A 349 11.06 -2.06 -18.46
C LYS A 349 12.39 -1.42 -18.05
N SER A 350 12.67 -0.24 -18.57
CA SER A 350 13.79 0.60 -18.10
C SER A 350 13.28 1.61 -17.08
N TYR A 351 13.97 1.72 -15.96
CA TYR A 351 13.63 2.62 -14.86
C TYR A 351 14.68 3.71 -14.73
N VAL A 352 14.22 4.90 -14.32
CA VAL A 352 15.09 6.08 -14.14
C VAL A 352 16.19 5.77 -13.13
N ILE A 353 15.84 5.19 -11.97
CA ILE A 353 16.78 4.86 -10.90
C ILE A 353 17.84 3.85 -11.36
N ASP A 354 17.43 2.81 -12.10
CA ASP A 354 18.34 1.77 -12.58
C ASP A 354 19.39 2.36 -13.53
N LYS A 355 18.96 3.31 -14.40
CA LYS A 355 19.86 4.02 -15.30
C LYS A 355 20.83 4.95 -14.54
N ILE A 356 20.34 5.68 -13.54
CA ILE A 356 21.20 6.56 -12.72
C ILE A 356 22.26 5.73 -11.97
N ALA A 357 21.87 4.56 -11.42
CA ALA A 357 22.81 3.66 -10.78
C ALA A 357 23.85 3.13 -11.79
N GLU A 358 23.41 2.72 -12.98
CA GLU A 358 24.30 2.23 -14.05
C GLU A 358 25.30 3.30 -14.51
N GLU A 359 24.84 4.54 -14.72
CA GLU A 359 25.70 5.68 -15.08
C GLU A 359 26.73 6.00 -14.00
N ALA A 360 26.39 5.75 -12.72
CA ALA A 360 27.32 5.86 -11.59
C ALA A 360 28.20 4.60 -11.39
N GLY A 361 28.08 3.59 -12.24
CA GLY A 361 28.89 2.36 -12.17
C GLY A 361 28.40 1.33 -11.16
N HIS A 362 27.12 1.37 -10.76
CA HIS A 362 26.49 0.43 -9.85
C HIS A 362 25.41 -0.41 -10.54
N THR A 363 25.01 -1.51 -9.92
CA THR A 363 23.93 -2.38 -10.43
C THR A 363 22.77 -2.42 -9.46
N VAL A 364 21.56 -2.16 -9.94
CA VAL A 364 20.33 -2.37 -9.17
C VAL A 364 19.90 -3.82 -9.28
N LEU A 365 19.61 -4.45 -8.15
CA LEU A 365 18.98 -5.76 -8.07
C LEU A 365 17.62 -5.66 -7.37
N ARG A 366 16.54 -5.74 -8.15
CA ARG A 366 15.17 -5.60 -7.61
C ARG A 366 14.71 -6.90 -6.97
N LEU A 367 14.17 -6.77 -5.75
CA LEU A 367 13.54 -7.88 -5.04
C LEU A 367 12.39 -8.47 -5.85
N PRO A 368 12.15 -9.79 -5.79
CA PRO A 368 10.96 -10.37 -6.37
C PRO A 368 9.73 -9.90 -5.58
N PRO A 369 8.55 -9.75 -6.22
CA PRO A 369 7.34 -9.31 -5.53
C PRO A 369 6.98 -10.18 -4.32
N TYR A 370 6.60 -9.52 -3.23
CA TYR A 370 6.24 -10.12 -1.93
C TYR A 370 7.32 -11.04 -1.32
N HIS A 371 8.59 -10.68 -1.51
CA HIS A 371 9.73 -11.34 -0.89
C HIS A 371 10.59 -10.35 -0.12
N CYS A 372 10.00 -9.63 0.85
CA CYS A 372 10.77 -8.69 1.67
C CYS A 372 11.72 -9.41 2.64
N GLU A 373 11.54 -10.72 2.89
CA GLU A 373 12.50 -11.55 3.63
C GLU A 373 13.87 -11.66 2.96
N PHE A 374 13.97 -11.33 1.68
CA PHE A 374 15.26 -11.23 0.98
C PHE A 374 15.95 -9.87 1.18
N ASN A 375 15.35 -8.99 1.98
CA ASN A 375 15.91 -7.68 2.31
C ASN A 375 16.32 -7.62 3.80
N PRO A 376 17.62 -7.77 4.15
CA PRO A 376 18.10 -7.76 5.53
C PRO A 376 17.78 -6.49 6.32
N ILE A 377 17.56 -5.36 5.63
CA ILE A 377 17.20 -4.10 6.29
C ILE A 377 15.86 -4.20 7.04
N GLU A 378 14.96 -5.12 6.64
CA GLU A 378 13.71 -5.37 7.36
C GLU A 378 13.94 -5.86 8.78
N LEU A 379 14.99 -6.66 8.99
CA LEU A 379 15.42 -7.12 10.31
C LEU A 379 16.06 -5.98 11.11
N ALA A 380 16.82 -5.10 10.44
CA ALA A 380 17.33 -3.88 11.05
C ALA A 380 16.19 -2.96 11.50
N TRP A 381 15.14 -2.81 10.68
CA TRP A 381 13.91 -2.09 11.02
C TRP A 381 13.15 -2.71 12.17
N ALA A 382 13.07 -4.05 12.26
CA ALA A 382 12.49 -4.71 13.42
C ALA A 382 13.24 -4.35 14.72
N MET A 383 14.58 -4.34 14.69
CA MET A 383 15.41 -3.96 15.82
C MET A 383 15.23 -2.49 16.21
N VAL A 384 15.26 -1.58 15.22
CA VAL A 384 15.07 -0.13 15.41
C VAL A 384 13.69 0.17 16.00
N LYS A 385 12.62 -0.34 15.37
CA LYS A 385 11.24 -0.15 15.83
C LYS A 385 11.01 -0.76 17.21
N GLY A 386 11.61 -1.92 17.48
CA GLY A 386 11.54 -2.57 18.77
C GLY A 386 12.17 -1.73 19.88
N TYR A 387 13.33 -1.12 19.63
CA TYR A 387 13.96 -0.20 20.57
C TYR A 387 13.13 1.06 20.80
N ALA A 388 12.73 1.74 19.72
CA ALA A 388 11.93 2.97 19.80
C ALA A 388 10.64 2.73 20.62
N LYS A 389 9.93 1.62 20.40
CA LYS A 389 8.71 1.28 21.15
C LYS A 389 8.94 1.04 22.64
N ARG A 390 10.08 0.46 23.03
CA ARG A 390 10.38 0.17 24.45
C ARG A 390 10.74 1.43 25.22
N GLU A 391 11.48 2.34 24.58
CA GLU A 391 11.99 3.55 25.21
C GLU A 391 11.06 4.77 25.04
N ASN A 392 10.03 4.68 24.20
CA ASN A 392 9.08 5.77 23.99
C ASN A 392 8.15 5.95 25.19
N THR A 393 8.45 6.96 26.00
CA THR A 393 7.70 7.30 27.21
C THR A 393 6.88 8.58 27.10
N THR A 394 7.22 9.47 26.15
CA THR A 394 6.64 10.81 26.04
C THR A 394 5.65 10.96 24.90
N PHE A 395 5.73 10.10 23.88
CA PHE A 395 4.93 10.11 22.66
C PHE A 395 5.03 11.41 21.85
N LYS A 396 6.14 12.15 22.01
CA LYS A 396 6.44 13.37 21.25
C LYS A 396 7.33 13.04 20.07
N MET A 397 7.10 13.70 18.94
CA MET A 397 7.85 13.44 17.71
C MET A 397 9.35 13.71 17.83
N ASP A 398 9.73 14.76 18.56
CA ASP A 398 11.15 15.10 18.75
C ASP A 398 11.89 14.02 19.55
N ASP A 399 11.23 13.47 20.58
CA ASP A 399 11.78 12.38 21.38
C ASP A 399 11.84 11.08 20.56
N VAL A 400 10.80 10.78 19.77
CA VAL A 400 10.81 9.64 18.83
C VAL A 400 11.92 9.77 17.79
N ARG A 401 12.22 10.99 17.30
CA ARG A 401 13.33 11.24 16.39
C ARG A 401 14.68 10.96 17.07
N GLN A 402 14.87 11.40 18.32
CA GLN A 402 16.08 11.09 19.08
C GLN A 402 16.23 9.59 19.31
N LEU A 403 15.15 8.91 19.70
CA LEU A 403 15.13 7.46 19.87
C LEU A 403 15.47 6.72 18.57
N LEU A 404 15.00 7.20 17.42
CA LEU A 404 15.36 6.67 16.11
C LEU A 404 16.87 6.77 15.87
N HIS A 405 17.48 7.94 16.07
CA HIS A 405 18.93 8.11 15.87
C HIS A 405 19.73 7.18 16.78
N THR A 406 19.40 7.12 18.07
CA THR A 406 20.05 6.19 19.01
C THR A 406 19.82 4.73 18.62
N ALA A 407 18.65 4.37 18.11
CA ALA A 407 18.35 3.02 17.66
C ALA A 407 19.20 2.61 16.44
N ILE A 408 19.38 3.52 15.49
CA ILE A 408 20.22 3.30 14.29
C ILE A 408 21.68 3.09 14.70
N GLU A 409 22.21 3.92 15.60
CA GLU A 409 23.58 3.78 16.12
C GLU A 409 23.82 2.45 16.86
N ARG A 410 22.77 1.90 17.47
CA ARG A 410 22.84 0.59 18.15
C ARG A 410 22.86 -0.60 17.20
N VAL A 411 22.51 -0.42 15.93
CA VAL A 411 22.53 -1.50 14.93
C VAL A 411 23.94 -1.59 14.37
N THR A 412 24.72 -2.52 14.91
CA THR A 412 26.14 -2.68 14.59
C THR A 412 26.37 -3.41 13.27
N SER A 413 27.60 -3.40 12.77
CA SER A 413 28.03 -4.24 11.64
C SER A 413 27.82 -5.73 11.92
N GLU A 414 28.06 -6.18 13.16
CA GLU A 414 27.79 -7.57 13.56
C GLU A 414 26.30 -7.91 13.46
N ASN A 415 25.41 -6.99 13.85
CA ASN A 415 23.97 -7.19 13.64
C ASN A 415 23.64 -7.34 12.15
N TRP A 416 24.18 -6.46 11.30
CA TRP A 416 24.00 -6.53 9.85
C TRP A 416 24.50 -7.83 9.22
N GLN A 417 25.68 -8.31 9.63
CA GLN A 417 26.20 -9.60 9.17
C GLN A 417 25.28 -10.75 9.58
N ASN A 418 24.74 -10.72 10.80
CA ASN A 418 23.77 -11.71 11.26
C ASN A 418 22.44 -11.64 10.48
N PHE A 419 21.95 -10.45 10.15
CA PHE A 419 20.76 -10.27 9.31
C PHE A 419 20.98 -10.82 7.91
N ILE A 420 22.11 -10.49 7.27
CA ILE A 420 22.45 -11.01 5.94
C ILE A 420 22.58 -12.53 5.98
N LYS A 421 23.24 -13.09 7.01
CA LYS A 421 23.35 -14.55 7.18
C LYS A 421 21.98 -15.22 7.33
N HIS A 422 21.06 -14.61 8.08
CA HIS A 422 19.69 -15.10 8.19
C HIS A 422 18.99 -15.11 6.83
N VAL A 423 19.08 -14.00 6.09
CA VAL A 423 18.48 -13.87 4.75
C VAL A 423 19.04 -14.89 3.77
N ILE A 424 20.36 -15.13 3.76
CA ILE A 424 20.96 -16.19 2.95
C ILE A 424 20.35 -17.55 3.29
N GLY A 425 20.06 -17.82 4.57
CA GLY A 425 19.36 -19.03 4.99
C GLY A 425 17.94 -19.13 4.41
N GLU A 426 17.19 -18.03 4.36
CA GLU A 426 15.85 -17.99 3.75
C GLU A 426 15.91 -18.16 2.22
N GLU A 427 16.88 -17.53 1.56
CA GLU A 427 17.16 -17.70 0.13
C GLU A 427 17.42 -19.18 -0.22
N GLU A 428 18.26 -19.87 0.57
CA GLU A 428 18.55 -21.31 0.36
C GLU A 428 17.31 -22.19 0.54
N LYS A 429 16.44 -21.87 1.52
CA LYS A 429 15.18 -22.60 1.71
C LYS A 429 14.29 -22.47 0.49
N ILE A 430 14.09 -21.25 0.00
CA ILE A 430 13.23 -21.00 -1.15
C ILE A 430 13.81 -21.59 -2.43
N TRP A 431 15.14 -21.56 -2.60
CA TRP A 431 15.79 -22.26 -3.71
C TRP A 431 15.43 -23.74 -3.75
N LYS A 432 15.52 -24.42 -2.60
CA LYS A 432 15.16 -25.85 -2.48
C LYS A 432 13.68 -26.09 -2.69
N VAL A 433 12.81 -25.19 -2.24
CA VAL A 433 11.37 -25.27 -2.50
C VAL A 433 11.10 -25.24 -4.00
N ASP A 434 11.72 -24.30 -4.72
CA ASP A 434 11.57 -24.19 -6.17
C ASP A 434 12.07 -25.47 -6.87
N ASP A 435 13.22 -26.02 -6.47
CA ASP A 435 13.74 -27.27 -7.05
C ASP A 435 12.80 -28.48 -6.76
N ILE A 436 12.29 -28.61 -5.53
CA ILE A 436 11.31 -29.66 -5.18
C ILE A 436 10.01 -29.49 -5.97
N MET A 437 9.57 -28.25 -6.15
CA MET A 437 8.35 -27.93 -6.89
C MET A 437 8.49 -28.31 -8.36
N ASP A 438 9.64 -28.03 -8.97
CA ASP A 438 9.98 -28.41 -10.34
C ASP A 438 9.99 -29.94 -10.51
N GLU A 439 10.69 -30.67 -9.62
CA GLU A 439 10.67 -32.14 -9.59
C GLU A 439 9.25 -32.71 -9.44
N VAL A 440 8.44 -32.12 -8.57
CA VAL A 440 7.05 -32.55 -8.33
C VAL A 440 6.18 -32.30 -9.56
N ILE A 441 6.45 -31.25 -10.34
CA ILE A 441 5.79 -30.96 -11.61
C ILE A 441 6.22 -31.96 -12.69
N ASP A 442 7.51 -32.22 -12.84
CA ASP A 442 8.07 -33.13 -13.85
C ASP A 442 7.67 -34.60 -13.63
N GLN A 443 7.56 -35.02 -12.36
CA GLN A 443 7.09 -36.36 -12.01
C GLN A 443 5.59 -36.57 -12.29
N MET A 444 4.86 -35.53 -12.72
CA MET A 444 3.48 -35.67 -13.16
C MET A 444 3.43 -36.18 -14.60
N GLU A 445 2.94 -37.40 -14.80
CA GLU A 445 2.74 -37.96 -16.15
C GLU A 445 1.87 -37.04 -17.04
N HIS A 446 2.39 -36.72 -18.23
CA HIS A 446 1.59 -36.20 -19.33
C HIS A 446 0.68 -37.32 -19.89
N CYS A 447 -0.62 -37.29 -19.58
CA CYS A 447 -1.56 -38.14 -20.31
C CYS A 447 -1.73 -37.64 -21.75
N VAL A 448 -1.19 -38.40 -22.70
CA VAL A 448 -1.68 -38.41 -24.09
C VAL A 448 -3.16 -38.80 -24.03
N LEU A 449 -4.04 -37.90 -24.48
CA LEU A 449 -5.43 -38.25 -24.73
C LEU A 449 -5.45 -39.16 -25.95
N THR A 450 -5.50 -40.48 -25.74
CA THR A 450 -5.93 -41.39 -26.80
C THR A 450 -7.40 -41.10 -27.04
N ILE A 451 -7.71 -40.37 -28.12
CA ILE A 451 -9.08 -40.24 -28.62
C ILE A 451 -9.47 -41.64 -29.10
N THR A 452 -10.05 -42.43 -28.22
CA THR A 452 -10.78 -43.64 -28.59
C THR A 452 -12.25 -43.25 -28.63
N GLY A 453 -12.65 -42.78 -29.80
CA GLY A 453 -14.03 -42.54 -30.17
C GLY A 453 -14.24 -43.12 -31.56
N GLU A 454 -14.24 -44.44 -31.67
CA GLU A 454 -15.09 -45.08 -32.68
C GLU A 454 -16.54 -45.01 -32.17
N THR A 455 -17.41 -44.55 -33.06
CA THR A 455 -18.89 -44.59 -33.15
C THR A 455 -19.34 -43.23 -33.68
N ASP A 456 -20.05 -43.10 -34.78
CA ASP A 456 -20.58 -44.08 -35.73
C ASP A 456 -20.79 -43.36 -37.06
N SER A 457 -20.81 -44.14 -38.14
CA SER A 457 -21.37 -43.73 -39.41
C SER A 457 -22.81 -43.29 -39.25
N ASP A 458 -23.17 -42.23 -39.97
CA ASP A 458 -24.38 -42.14 -40.80
C ASP A 458 -24.71 -40.67 -40.95
N TYR A 459 -24.51 -40.12 -42.15
CA TYR A 459 -25.47 -39.30 -42.89
C TYR A 459 -24.90 -39.12 -44.30
N GLU A 460 -25.58 -39.75 -45.27
CA GLU A 460 -25.45 -39.53 -46.72
C GLU A 460 -25.64 -38.07 -47.12
#